data_AF-A0A963F310-F1
#
_entry.id   AF-A0A963F310-F1
#
_cell.length_a   1.000
_cell.length_b   1.000
_cell.length_c   1.000
_cell.angle_alpha   90.00
_cell.angle_beta   90.00
_cell.angle_gamma   90.00
#
_symmetry.space_group_name_H-M   'P 1'
#
loop_
_entity.id
_entity.type
_entity.pdbx_description
1 polymer ?
#
loop_
_entity_poly.entity_id
_entity_poly.type
_entity_poly.pdbx_seq_one_letter_code
_entity_poly.pdbx_strand_id
1 'polypeptide(L)' 'MMSFLNEFQRHSWEQMGKRIYASSGEDVVRALHRQGKRDLNDFCALVSPAAAPYLEEMAQLSFRLTRKRFGNTTQ' A
#
# COMPACT_ATOMS: atom_id res chain seq x y z
N MET A 1 -18.35 -5.76 -22.50
CA MET A 1 -18.34 -5.75 -21.03
C MET A 1 -17.19 -6.63 -20.56
N MET A 2 -16.07 -6.06 -20.08
CA MET A 2 -15.02 -6.89 -19.47
C MET A 2 -15.45 -7.19 -18.03
N SER A 3 -15.70 -8.47 -17.73
CA SER A 3 -16.07 -8.92 -16.38
C SER A 3 -14.90 -8.68 -15.42
N PHE A 4 -15.20 -8.37 -14.15
CA PHE A 4 -14.20 -8.32 -13.07
C PHE A 4 -13.32 -9.58 -13.05
N LEU A 5 -13.88 -10.73 -13.42
CA LEU A 5 -13.14 -12.00 -13.53
C LEU A 5 -11.96 -11.93 -14.49
N ASN A 6 -12.10 -11.22 -15.63
CA ASN A 6 -11.02 -11.08 -16.60
C ASN A 6 -9.88 -10.23 -16.05
N GLU A 7 -10.18 -9.20 -15.27
CA GLU A 7 -9.17 -8.36 -14.63
C GLU A 7 -8.48 -9.11 -13.48
N PHE A 8 -9.26 -9.85 -12.70
CA PHE A 8 -8.76 -10.70 -11.63
C PHE A 8 -7.79 -11.77 -12.15
N GLN A 9 -8.09 -12.40 -13.28
CA GLN A 9 -7.25 -13.42 -13.92
C GLN A 9 -5.98 -12.87 -14.58
N ARG A 10 -5.91 -11.56 -14.87
CA ARG A 10 -4.70 -10.94 -15.44
C ARG A 10 -3.56 -10.85 -14.43
N HIS A 11 -3.85 -10.90 -13.14
CA HIS A 11 -2.85 -10.80 -12.09
C HIS A 11 -2.45 -12.19 -11.58
N SER A 12 -1.18 -12.52 -11.76
CA SER A 12 -0.58 -13.70 -11.15
C SER A 12 -0.27 -13.41 -9.69
N TRP A 13 -1.08 -13.98 -8.80
CA TRP A 13 -0.92 -13.90 -7.35
C TRP A 13 0.51 -14.24 -6.90
N GLU A 14 1.15 -15.20 -7.57
CA GLU A 14 2.54 -15.57 -7.33
C GLU A 14 3.52 -14.41 -7.58
N GLN A 15 3.36 -13.67 -8.69
CA GLN A 15 4.25 -12.54 -8.99
C GLN A 15 4.03 -11.39 -8.00
N MET A 16 2.80 -11.17 -7.56
CA MET A 16 2.50 -10.16 -6.56
C MET A 16 3.12 -10.52 -5.21
N GLY A 17 3.01 -11.80 -4.80
CA GLY A 17 3.70 -12.31 -3.62
C GLY A 17 5.21 -12.10 -3.69
N LYS A 18 5.85 -12.48 -4.81
CA LYS A 18 7.30 -12.25 -5.02
C LYS A 18 7.68 -10.78 -4.87
N ARG A 19 6.88 -9.84 -5.40
CA ARG A 19 7.14 -8.40 -5.27
C ARG A 19 7.03 -7.92 -3.82
N ILE A 20 6.04 -8.40 -3.08
CA ILE A 20 5.89 -8.09 -1.65
C ILE A 20 7.13 -8.54 -0.88
N TYR A 21 7.55 -9.80 -1.03
CA TYR A 21 8.72 -10.33 -0.31
C TYR A 21 10.06 -9.76 -0.79
N ALA A 22 10.16 -9.30 -2.03
CA ALA A 22 11.37 -8.68 -2.59
C ALA A 22 11.49 -7.17 -2.30
N SER A 23 10.48 -6.55 -1.69
CA SER A 23 10.49 -5.11 -1.42
C SER A 23 11.53 -4.76 -0.35
N SER A 24 12.26 -3.67 -0.58
CA SER A 24 13.31 -3.19 0.33
C SER A 24 12.79 -2.13 1.31
N GLY A 25 13.56 -1.84 2.37
CA GLY A 25 13.24 -0.73 3.27
C GLY A 25 13.26 0.64 2.56
N GLU A 26 14.11 0.81 1.54
CA GLU A 26 14.14 2.03 0.72
C GLU A 26 12.84 2.21 -0.07
N ASP A 27 12.28 1.10 -0.60
CA ASP A 27 10.98 1.13 -1.28
C ASP A 27 9.85 1.52 -0.31
N VAL A 28 9.93 1.07 0.95
CA VAL A 28 8.96 1.45 2.01
C VAL A 28 9.05 2.94 2.30
N VAL A 29 10.25 3.48 2.52
CA VAL A 29 10.47 4.91 2.76
C VAL A 29 9.98 5.75 1.58
N ARG A 30 10.28 5.33 0.35
CA ARG A 30 9.77 5.98 -0.87
C ARG A 30 8.24 5.98 -0.88
N ALA A 31 7.61 4.84 -0.60
CA ALA A 31 6.16 4.69 -0.59
C ALA A 31 5.48 5.54 0.51
N LEU A 32 6.12 5.67 1.68
CA LEU A 32 5.63 6.49 2.79
C LEU A 32 5.61 7.98 2.45
N HIS A 33 6.70 8.48 1.87
CA HIS A 33 6.86 9.90 1.55
C HIS A 33 6.30 10.30 0.18
N ARG A 34 5.78 9.34 -0.61
CA ARG A 34 5.19 9.63 -1.92
C ARG A 34 4.00 10.58 -1.78
N GLN A 35 4.06 11.66 -2.54
CA GLN A 35 2.96 12.63 -2.60
C GLN A 35 1.91 12.17 -3.62
N GLY A 36 0.63 12.31 -3.26
CA GLY A 36 -0.48 11.98 -4.14
C GLY A 36 -0.90 10.51 -4.06
N LYS A 37 -1.25 9.92 -5.21
CA LYS A 37 -1.72 8.54 -5.29
C LYS A 37 -0.54 7.57 -5.32
N ARG A 38 -0.63 6.52 -4.50
CA ARG A 38 0.30 5.39 -4.51
C ARG A 38 -0.05 4.43 -5.64
N ASP A 39 0.98 3.80 -6.19
CA ASP A 39 0.85 2.75 -7.19
C ASP A 39 0.92 1.34 -6.56
N LEU A 40 0.84 0.30 -7.39
CA LEU A 40 0.85 -1.07 -6.93
C LEU A 40 2.19 -1.47 -6.28
N ASN A 41 3.31 -0.89 -6.72
CA ASN A 41 4.63 -1.18 -6.16
C ASN A 41 4.76 -0.55 -4.78
N ASP A 42 4.25 0.68 -4.59
CA ASP A 42 4.16 1.30 -3.27
C ASP A 42 3.31 0.44 -2.32
N PHE A 43 2.19 -0.09 -2.80
CA PHE A 43 1.35 -0.98 -2.00
C PHE A 43 2.12 -2.24 -1.59
N CYS A 44 2.81 -2.90 -2.53
CA CYS A 44 3.63 -4.09 -2.24
C CYS A 44 4.69 -3.81 -1.18
N ALA A 45 5.36 -2.66 -1.26
CA ALA A 45 6.35 -2.26 -0.28
C ALA A 45 5.73 -2.07 1.11
N LEU A 46 4.61 -1.37 1.20
CA LEU A 46 3.94 -1.07 2.48
C LEU A 46 3.35 -2.31 3.18
N VAL A 47 3.09 -3.40 2.45
CA VAL A 47 2.62 -4.68 3.04
C VAL A 47 3.73 -5.73 3.16
N SER A 48 4.97 -5.38 2.82
CA SER A 48 6.12 -6.28 2.88
C SER A 48 6.63 -6.47 4.31
N PRO A 49 7.40 -7.55 4.57
CA PRO A 49 8.10 -7.70 5.85
C PRO A 49 9.05 -6.52 6.17
N ALA A 50 9.62 -5.87 5.14
CA ALA A 50 10.49 -4.71 5.29
C ALA A 50 9.75 -3.47 5.85
N ALA A 51 8.42 -3.46 5.79
CA ALA A 51 7.60 -2.38 6.36
C ALA A 51 7.39 -2.50 7.88
N ALA A 52 7.72 -3.63 8.50
CA ALA A 52 7.49 -3.85 9.93
C ALA A 52 8.07 -2.76 10.85
N PRO A 53 9.28 -2.21 10.61
CA PRO A 53 9.83 -1.12 11.42
C PRO A 53 9.06 0.21 11.28
N TYR A 54 8.25 0.37 10.23
CA TYR A 54 7.57 1.61 9.88
C TYR A 54 6.07 1.61 10.21
N LEU A 55 5.58 0.58 10.92
CA LEU A 55 4.16 0.43 11.25
C LEU A 55 3.58 1.63 12.01
N GLU A 56 4.35 2.21 12.94
CA GLU A 56 3.93 3.39 13.68
C GLU A 56 3.77 4.61 12.75
N GLU A 57 4.72 4.83 11.85
CA GLU A 57 4.63 5.91 10.86
C GLU A 57 3.44 5.71 9.91
N MET A 58 3.21 4.45 9.49
CA MET A 58 2.04 4.09 8.69
C MET A 58 0.73 4.37 9.43
N ALA A 59 0.66 4.06 10.72
CA ALA A 59 -0.52 4.30 11.56
C ALA A 59 -0.81 5.80 11.67
N GLN A 60 0.21 6.60 11.98
CA GLN A 60 0.09 8.06 12.04
C GLN A 60 -0.32 8.67 10.70
N LEU A 61 0.26 8.19 9.59
CA LEU A 61 -0.09 8.66 8.26
C LEU A 61 -1.53 8.30 7.90
N SER A 62 -1.95 7.06 8.18
CA SER A 62 -3.31 6.58 7.94
C SER A 62 -4.33 7.40 8.73
N PHE A 63 -4.05 7.66 10.01
CA PHE A 63 -4.87 8.52 10.86
C PHE A 63 -5.02 9.95 10.29
N ARG A 64 -3.90 10.57 9.88
CA ARG A 64 -3.92 11.90 9.25
C ARG A 64 -4.72 11.91 7.95
N LEU A 65 -4.57 10.90 7.10
CA LEU A 65 -5.28 10.79 5.83
C LEU A 65 -6.79 10.59 6.03
N THR A 66 -7.18 9.72 6.97
CA THR A 66 -8.58 9.50 7.35
C THR A 66 -9.20 10.80 7.86
N ARG A 67 -8.53 11.52 8.76
CA ARG A 67 -9.02 12.80 9.27
C ARG A 67 -9.10 13.89 8.21
N LYS A 68 -8.12 13.97 7.31
CA LYS A 68 -8.16 14.90 6.17
C LYS A 68 -9.38 14.66 5.29
N ARG A 69 -9.79 13.40 5.11
CA ARG A 69 -10.88 13.02 4.21
C ARG A 69 -12.26 13.05 4.88
N PHE A 70 -12.36 12.65 6.14
CA PHE A 70 -13.63 12.44 6.83
C PHE A 70 -13.84 13.37 8.05
N GLY A 71 -12.85 14.18 8.42
CA GLY A 71 -12.89 15.01 9.62
C GLY A 71 -12.67 14.19 10.90
N ASN A 72 -13.24 14.66 12.01
CA ASN A 72 -13.21 13.97 13.32
C ASN A 72 -14.50 13.17 13.58
N THR A 73 -15.21 12.76 12.55
CA THR A 73 -16.52 12.13 12.71
C THR A 73 -16.35 10.63 12.94
N THR A 74 -16.43 10.21 14.21
CA THR A 74 -16.81 8.84 14.60
C THR A 74 -18.34 8.78 14.55
N GLN A 75 -18.91 8.30 13.44
CA GLN A 75 -20.33 7.89 13.39
C GLN A 75 -20.43 6.41 13.71
#